data_AF-A0A5C6M3W9-F1
#
_entry.id   AF-A0A5C6M3W9-F1
#
_cell.length_a   1.000
_cell.length_b   1.000
_cell.length_c   1.000
_cell.angle_alpha   90.00
_cell.angle_beta   90.00
_cell.angle_gamma   90.00
#
_symmetry.space_group_name_H-M   'P 1'
#
loop_
_entity.id
_entity.type
_entity.pdbx_description
1 polymer ?
#
loop_
_entity_poly.entity_id
_entity_poly.type
_entity_poly.pdbx_seq_one_letter_code
_entity_poly.pdbx_strand_id
1 'polypeptide(L)'
;MLSGVKRKSASGEHGFLPEKDLTEIELRAKRQGYSSAAEYLLDLHRQATEADPAVETVAKKTYKPQVALETALGKITVGDSCAYLVNHVRDDSVDLIMTSPPFGLVRKKAYGNEDADQYVQWFRQFGREFARVLKPSGSLVIDIGGAWKPGLPTRSLYHYELLIMLCRMCGFHLAQEFFWWNPAKLPTPAEWVNVRRVRVKDAVNCIWWLSKTPFPKVSNRRILQPYSDSMKDLLKNGYKAKVRPSGHDISTKFQRNNGGAIPPNLIAIANTESNGAYQRYCRENGLPEHPARFPASLPAMFIRMLTDKGDFVVDPFGGSCVTGSVAEQMERNWLCCELDLEYVEGAKGQSFDFSEEETEYDSGAVLGHYFRRNVIDLSPDCAS
;
A
#
# COMPACT_ATOMS: atom_id res chain seq x y z
N MET A 1 -40.23 -14.05 49.98
CA MET A 1 -39.46 -13.35 51.03
C MET A 1 -38.02 -13.21 50.58
N LEU A 2 -37.47 -12.03 50.80
CA LEU A 2 -36.16 -11.55 50.40
C LEU A 2 -34.99 -12.34 51.02
N SER A 3 -33.95 -12.59 50.24
CA SER A 3 -32.54 -12.20 50.50
C SER A 3 -31.69 -12.75 49.33
N GLY A 4 -30.74 -12.07 48.70
CA GLY A 4 -30.03 -10.86 49.08
C GLY A 4 -28.57 -11.02 48.64
N VAL A 5 -28.30 -11.16 47.33
CA VAL A 5 -26.94 -11.06 46.79
C VAL A 5 -26.88 -9.79 45.95
N LYS A 6 -26.41 -8.72 46.60
CA LYS A 6 -26.06 -7.45 45.96
C LYS A 6 -24.95 -7.70 44.95
N ARG A 7 -25.24 -7.58 43.64
CA ARG A 7 -24.20 -7.30 42.65
C ARG A 7 -23.69 -5.89 42.93
N LYS A 8 -22.46 -5.79 43.46
CA LYS A 8 -21.72 -4.53 43.45
C LYS A 8 -21.43 -4.19 42.00
N SER A 9 -21.99 -3.07 41.54
CA SER A 9 -21.55 -2.36 40.35
C SER A 9 -20.11 -1.91 40.56
N ALA A 10 -19.17 -2.44 39.77
CA ALA A 10 -17.88 -1.80 39.59
C ALA A 10 -18.07 -0.70 38.54
N SER A 11 -18.16 0.52 39.05
CA SER A 11 -17.99 1.76 38.30
C SER A 11 -16.65 1.77 37.57
N GLY A 12 -16.63 2.39 36.40
CA GLY A 12 -15.51 2.39 35.47
C GLY A 12 -14.18 2.83 36.05
N GLU A 13 -13.17 2.03 35.77
CA GLU A 13 -11.77 2.44 35.67
C GLU A 13 -11.23 1.83 34.37
N HIS A 14 -10.37 2.60 33.70
CA HIS A 14 -9.83 2.32 32.37
C HIS A 14 -9.22 0.92 32.27
N GLY A 15 -9.44 0.27 31.12
CA GLY A 15 -9.02 -1.10 30.81
C GLY A 15 -7.51 -1.34 30.86
N PHE A 16 -6.99 -1.56 32.05
CA PHE A 16 -5.69 -2.18 32.30
C PHE A 16 -5.90 -3.51 33.02
N LEU A 17 -5.08 -4.50 32.66
CA LEU A 17 -5.02 -5.77 33.36
C LEU A 17 -4.65 -5.53 34.82
N PRO A 18 -5.26 -6.23 35.80
CA PRO A 18 -4.86 -6.19 37.19
C PRO A 18 -3.36 -6.45 37.34
N GLU A 19 -2.68 -5.72 38.23
CA GLU A 19 -1.22 -5.78 38.42
C GLU A 19 -0.71 -7.19 38.75
N LYS A 20 -1.55 -7.99 39.43
CA LYS A 20 -1.31 -9.40 39.72
C LYS A 20 -1.22 -10.26 38.45
N ASP A 21 -2.07 -9.98 37.47
CA ASP A 21 -2.13 -10.74 36.21
C ASP A 21 -0.92 -10.38 35.32
N LEU A 22 -0.52 -9.11 35.30
CA LEU A 22 0.71 -8.65 34.62
C LEU A 22 1.96 -9.32 35.21
N THR A 23 2.07 -9.36 36.54
CA THR A 23 3.19 -10.01 37.25
C THR A 23 3.26 -11.50 36.93
N GLU A 24 2.11 -12.17 36.83
CA GLU A 24 2.04 -13.59 36.49
C GLU A 24 2.47 -13.84 35.04
N ILE A 25 2.07 -12.98 34.10
CA ILE A 25 2.47 -13.07 32.69
C ILE A 25 3.98 -12.86 32.55
N GLU A 26 4.56 -11.87 33.24
CA GLU A 26 6.01 -11.63 33.23
C GLU A 26 6.80 -12.82 33.78
N LEU A 27 6.33 -13.43 34.87
CA LEU A 27 6.93 -14.63 35.44
C LEU A 27 6.88 -15.81 34.47
N ARG A 28 5.75 -16.00 33.77
CA ARG A 28 5.61 -17.06 32.75
C ARG A 28 6.53 -16.81 31.55
N ALA A 29 6.59 -15.56 31.07
CA ALA A 29 7.47 -15.15 29.99
C ALA A 29 8.94 -15.50 30.29
N LYS A 30 9.42 -15.10 31.48
CA LYS A 30 10.80 -15.36 31.91
C LYS A 30 11.10 -16.85 32.06
N ARG A 31 10.15 -17.65 32.58
CA ARG A 31 10.32 -19.11 32.69
C ARG A 31 10.45 -19.81 31.34
N GLN A 32 9.82 -19.27 30.30
CA GLN A 32 9.88 -19.80 28.95
C GLN A 32 11.01 -19.16 28.11
N GLY A 33 11.89 -18.36 28.73
CA GLY A 33 13.07 -17.80 28.07
C GLY A 33 12.83 -16.51 27.28
N TYR A 34 11.65 -15.90 27.37
CA TYR A 34 11.34 -14.64 26.69
C TYR A 34 11.94 -13.43 27.42
N SER A 35 12.34 -12.41 26.66
CA SER A 35 12.94 -11.18 27.19
C SER A 35 11.93 -10.25 27.85
N SER A 36 10.64 -10.39 27.50
CA SER A 36 9.55 -9.59 28.07
C SER A 36 8.19 -10.31 27.99
N ALA A 37 7.23 -9.88 28.82
CA ALA A 37 5.83 -10.31 28.73
C ALA A 37 5.21 -10.02 27.36
N ALA A 38 5.58 -8.91 26.73
CA ALA A 38 5.08 -8.56 25.39
C ALA A 38 5.54 -9.57 24.33
N GLU A 39 6.81 -9.98 24.36
CA GLU A 39 7.35 -10.99 23.44
C GLU A 39 6.68 -12.35 23.64
N TYR A 40 6.48 -12.76 24.90
CA TYR A 40 5.77 -13.99 25.25
C TYR A 40 4.30 -13.99 24.79
N LEU A 41 3.58 -12.88 24.99
CA LEU A 41 2.19 -12.75 24.55
C LEU A 41 2.07 -12.72 23.02
N LEU A 42 3.03 -12.11 22.33
CA LEU A 42 3.09 -12.13 20.86
C LEU A 42 3.32 -13.55 20.34
N ASP A 43 4.20 -14.32 20.99
CA ASP A 43 4.46 -15.71 20.58
C ASP A 43 3.27 -16.63 20.88
N LEU A 44 2.64 -16.51 22.06
CA LEU A 44 1.39 -17.21 22.36
C LEU A 44 0.29 -16.86 21.36
N HIS A 45 0.16 -15.58 20.98
CA HIS A 45 -0.81 -15.15 19.98
C HIS A 45 -0.48 -15.75 18.60
N ARG A 46 0.80 -15.81 18.23
CA ARG A 46 1.28 -16.46 16.99
C ARG A 46 0.92 -17.94 17.01
N GLN A 47 1.25 -18.69 18.06
CA GLN A 47 0.91 -20.10 18.21
C GLN A 47 -0.60 -20.35 18.16
N ALA A 48 -1.39 -19.54 18.89
CA ALA A 48 -2.84 -19.63 18.90
C ALA A 48 -3.46 -19.34 17.52
N THR A 49 -2.81 -18.52 16.70
CA THR A 49 -3.26 -18.25 15.33
C THR A 49 -2.63 -19.10 14.24
N GLU A 50 -1.57 -19.84 14.55
CA GLU A 50 -1.14 -20.99 13.75
C GLU A 50 -2.07 -22.18 13.95
N ALA A 51 -2.71 -22.28 15.13
CA ALA A 51 -3.71 -23.28 15.47
C ALA A 51 -5.16 -22.92 15.04
N ASP A 52 -5.38 -21.85 14.28
CA ASP A 52 -6.73 -21.48 13.80
C ASP A 52 -7.18 -22.42 12.66
N PRO A 53 -8.22 -23.27 12.89
CA PRO A 53 -8.69 -24.25 11.91
C PRO A 53 -9.31 -23.61 10.64
N ALA A 54 -9.56 -22.30 10.62
CA ALA A 54 -10.01 -21.61 9.40
C ALA A 54 -8.92 -21.53 8.30
N VAL A 55 -7.66 -21.79 8.65
CA VAL A 55 -6.51 -21.78 7.71
C VAL A 55 -6.43 -23.09 6.91
N GLU A 56 -7.05 -24.18 7.37
CA GLU A 56 -7.00 -25.50 6.71
C GLU A 56 -7.84 -25.63 5.41
N THR A 57 -8.50 -24.57 4.93
CA THR A 57 -9.45 -24.69 3.81
C THR A 57 -9.13 -23.92 2.53
N VAL A 58 -7.92 -23.38 2.33
CA VAL A 58 -7.40 -23.19 0.94
C VAL A 58 -6.69 -24.48 0.52
N ALA A 59 -7.45 -25.57 0.56
CA ALA A 59 -6.97 -26.90 0.28
C ALA A 59 -6.37 -26.96 -1.13
N LYS A 60 -5.26 -27.72 -1.26
CA LYS A 60 -4.65 -28.26 -2.48
C LYS A 60 -5.62 -29.12 -3.31
N LYS A 61 -6.86 -28.66 -3.52
CA LYS A 61 -7.76 -29.18 -4.54
C LYS A 61 -7.24 -28.67 -5.88
N THR A 62 -7.41 -29.46 -6.93
CA THR A 62 -7.12 -29.10 -8.33
C THR A 62 -7.77 -27.77 -8.69
N TYR A 63 -7.06 -26.66 -8.46
CA TYR A 63 -7.46 -25.33 -8.85
C TYR A 63 -7.01 -25.12 -10.30
N LYS A 64 -7.96 -24.97 -11.20
CA LYS A 64 -7.71 -24.70 -12.62
C LYS A 64 -8.09 -23.25 -12.92
N PRO A 65 -7.12 -22.32 -12.93
CA PRO A 65 -7.41 -20.94 -13.28
C PRO A 65 -7.80 -20.84 -14.75
N GLN A 66 -8.76 -19.97 -15.06
CA GLN A 66 -9.11 -19.66 -16.44
C GLN A 66 -8.22 -18.51 -16.92
N VAL A 67 -7.33 -18.80 -17.88
CA VAL A 67 -6.55 -17.76 -18.55
C VAL A 67 -7.48 -16.98 -19.47
N ALA A 68 -7.52 -15.66 -19.31
CA ALA A 68 -8.38 -14.80 -20.11
C ALA A 68 -7.62 -13.96 -21.14
N LEU A 69 -6.39 -13.56 -20.80
CA LEU A 69 -5.46 -12.90 -21.69
C LEU A 69 -4.04 -13.36 -21.34
N GLU A 70 -3.27 -13.68 -22.37
CA GLU A 70 -1.87 -14.11 -22.28
C GLU A 70 -1.07 -13.42 -23.39
N THR A 71 0.09 -12.91 -23.03
CA THR A 71 1.10 -12.29 -23.89
C THR A 71 2.35 -13.17 -23.90
N ALA A 72 3.44 -12.69 -24.50
CA ALA A 72 4.72 -13.38 -24.43
C ALA A 72 5.34 -13.35 -23.02
N LEU A 73 5.08 -12.30 -22.22
CA LEU A 73 5.71 -12.10 -20.91
C LEU A 73 4.76 -12.35 -19.73
N GLY A 74 3.45 -12.45 -19.95
CA GLY A 74 2.56 -12.66 -18.81
C GLY A 74 1.11 -12.96 -19.16
N LYS A 75 0.29 -13.03 -18.12
CA LYS A 75 -1.13 -13.35 -18.25
C LYS A 75 -1.97 -12.84 -17.10
N ILE A 76 -3.24 -12.60 -17.38
CA ILE A 76 -4.28 -12.40 -16.38
C ILE A 76 -5.23 -13.60 -16.36
N THR A 77 -5.54 -14.07 -15.16
CA THR A 77 -6.44 -15.21 -14.95
C THR A 77 -7.63 -14.85 -14.10
N VAL A 78 -8.77 -15.44 -14.41
CA VAL A 78 -9.99 -15.36 -13.61
C VAL A 78 -9.92 -16.40 -12.48
N GLY A 79 -10.07 -15.94 -11.24
CA GLY A 79 -10.26 -16.77 -10.06
C GLY A 79 -9.51 -16.31 -8.81
N ASP A 80 -9.56 -17.13 -7.77
CA ASP A 80 -8.98 -16.83 -6.47
C ASP A 80 -7.45 -16.79 -6.52
N SER A 81 -6.89 -15.62 -6.18
CA SER A 81 -5.45 -15.40 -6.26
C SER A 81 -4.68 -16.13 -5.17
N CYS A 82 -5.25 -16.35 -3.98
CA CYS A 82 -4.61 -17.14 -2.93
C CYS A 82 -4.46 -18.60 -3.41
N ALA A 83 -5.53 -19.20 -3.94
CA ALA A 83 -5.51 -20.53 -4.54
C ALA A 83 -4.55 -20.60 -5.73
N TYR A 84 -4.48 -19.56 -6.56
CA TYR A 84 -3.52 -19.51 -7.66
C TYR A 84 -2.08 -19.58 -7.14
N LEU A 85 -1.73 -18.71 -6.19
CA LEU A 85 -0.40 -18.66 -5.60
C LEU A 85 0.00 -20.02 -5.01
N VAL A 86 -0.88 -20.65 -4.23
CA VAL A 86 -0.66 -21.96 -3.59
C VAL A 86 -0.38 -23.07 -4.61
N ASN A 87 -1.15 -23.11 -5.71
CA ASN A 87 -1.12 -24.25 -6.63
C ASN A 87 -0.16 -24.07 -7.81
N HIS A 88 0.14 -22.84 -8.21
CA HIS A 88 0.83 -22.56 -9.49
C HIS A 88 2.07 -21.69 -9.36
N VAL A 89 2.32 -21.06 -8.20
CA VAL A 89 3.49 -20.20 -8.00
C VAL A 89 4.47 -20.86 -7.02
N ARG A 90 5.70 -21.02 -7.49
CA ARG A 90 6.80 -21.61 -6.70
C ARG A 90 7.22 -20.68 -5.58
N ASP A 91 7.67 -21.27 -4.49
CA ASP A 91 8.37 -20.55 -3.40
C ASP A 91 9.55 -19.75 -3.97
N ASP A 92 9.85 -18.61 -3.37
CA ASP A 92 11.02 -17.78 -3.69
C ASP A 92 11.20 -17.49 -5.20
N SER A 93 10.12 -17.23 -5.92
CA SER A 93 10.13 -17.05 -7.38
C SER A 93 9.72 -15.66 -7.85
N VAL A 94 9.03 -14.88 -7.01
CA VAL A 94 8.50 -13.55 -7.34
C VAL A 94 9.47 -12.46 -6.89
N ASP A 95 9.74 -11.48 -7.76
CA ASP A 95 10.61 -10.34 -7.47
C ASP A 95 9.83 -9.17 -6.85
N LEU A 96 8.61 -8.94 -7.35
CA LEU A 96 7.75 -7.86 -6.88
C LEU A 96 6.29 -8.31 -6.86
N ILE A 97 5.63 -8.13 -5.72
CA ILE A 97 4.17 -8.08 -5.67
C ILE A 97 3.77 -6.60 -5.63
N MET A 98 3.06 -6.12 -6.64
CA MET A 98 2.55 -4.75 -6.74
C MET A 98 1.04 -4.82 -6.82
N THR A 99 0.33 -4.23 -5.87
CA THR A 99 -1.12 -4.41 -5.80
C THR A 99 -1.85 -3.29 -5.05
N SER A 100 -3.16 -3.21 -5.28
CA SER A 100 -4.11 -2.39 -4.52
C SER A 100 -5.29 -3.26 -4.12
N PRO A 101 -5.29 -3.84 -2.92
CA PRO A 101 -6.35 -4.74 -2.49
C PRO A 101 -7.71 -4.04 -2.43
N PRO A 102 -8.82 -4.79 -2.54
CA PRO A 102 -10.15 -4.22 -2.35
C PRO A 102 -10.26 -3.57 -0.97
N PHE A 103 -10.94 -2.42 -0.91
CA PHE A 103 -11.13 -1.66 0.33
C PHE A 103 -12.07 -2.39 1.29
N GLY A 104 -11.64 -2.57 2.55
CA GLY A 104 -12.37 -3.40 3.54
C GLY A 104 -13.79 -2.94 3.88
N LEU A 105 -14.13 -1.66 3.69
CA LEU A 105 -15.43 -1.11 4.11
C LEU A 105 -16.59 -1.31 3.11
N VAL A 106 -16.39 -2.04 2.02
CA VAL A 106 -17.43 -2.24 0.98
C VAL A 106 -18.38 -3.40 1.32
N ARG A 107 -18.05 -4.26 2.30
CA ARG A 107 -18.92 -5.39 2.70
C ARG A 107 -19.86 -4.98 3.83
N LYS A 108 -21.13 -4.69 3.49
CA LYS A 108 -22.19 -4.48 4.49
C LYS A 108 -22.45 -5.77 5.27
N LYS A 109 -22.35 -5.72 6.61
CA LYS A 109 -23.21 -6.45 7.56
C LYS A 109 -23.25 -5.73 8.92
N ALA A 110 -24.30 -5.98 9.69
CA ALA A 110 -24.77 -5.12 10.76
C ALA A 110 -24.33 -5.60 12.17
N TYR A 111 -23.14 -5.21 12.64
CA TYR A 111 -22.88 -4.77 14.03
C TYR A 111 -21.43 -4.28 14.19
N GLY A 112 -21.23 -3.24 15.00
CA GLY A 112 -20.01 -2.43 15.05
C GLY A 112 -18.75 -3.12 15.61
N ASN A 113 -17.61 -2.71 15.06
CA ASN A 113 -16.20 -3.09 15.28
C ASN A 113 -15.59 -4.16 14.36
N GLU A 114 -16.37 -4.95 13.64
CA GLU A 114 -15.81 -6.13 12.96
C GLU A 114 -15.09 -5.84 11.64
N ASP A 115 -15.34 -4.72 10.95
CA ASP A 115 -14.87 -4.54 9.56
C ASP A 115 -13.34 -4.51 9.39
N ALA A 116 -12.62 -3.91 10.34
CA ALA A 116 -11.16 -3.79 10.27
C ALA A 116 -10.46 -5.11 10.62
N ASP A 117 -10.86 -5.74 11.73
CA ASP A 117 -10.35 -7.03 12.17
C ASP A 117 -10.68 -8.13 11.15
N GLN A 118 -11.90 -8.16 10.59
CA GLN A 118 -12.27 -9.09 9.52
C GLN A 118 -11.42 -8.88 8.27
N TYR A 119 -11.14 -7.63 7.91
CA TYR A 119 -10.29 -7.34 6.76
C TYR A 119 -8.86 -7.85 6.96
N VAL A 120 -8.27 -7.59 8.12
CA VAL A 120 -6.91 -8.05 8.47
C VAL A 120 -6.87 -9.59 8.52
N GLN A 121 -7.89 -10.23 9.09
CA GLN A 121 -8.01 -11.70 9.11
C GLN A 121 -8.13 -12.27 7.70
N TRP A 122 -8.98 -11.69 6.85
CA TRP A 122 -9.12 -12.10 5.45
C TRP A 122 -7.82 -11.92 4.66
N PHE A 123 -7.08 -10.82 4.89
CA PHE A 123 -5.84 -10.54 4.19
C PHE A 123 -4.69 -11.45 4.63
N ARG A 124 -4.74 -11.99 5.85
CA ARG A 124 -3.66 -12.77 6.44
C ARG A 124 -3.23 -13.96 5.59
N GLN A 125 -4.16 -14.67 4.96
CA GLN A 125 -3.83 -15.79 4.07
C GLN A 125 -2.97 -15.33 2.88
N PHE A 126 -3.29 -14.17 2.31
CA PHE A 126 -2.50 -13.56 1.25
C PHE A 126 -1.13 -13.15 1.77
N GLY A 127 -1.05 -12.54 2.95
CA GLY A 127 0.23 -12.18 3.59
C GLY A 127 1.17 -13.38 3.76
N ARG A 128 0.65 -14.55 4.15
CA ARG A 128 1.42 -15.81 4.24
C ARG A 128 1.91 -16.27 2.88
N GLU A 129 1.03 -16.30 1.88
CA GLU A 129 1.39 -16.73 0.52
C GLU A 129 2.37 -15.76 -0.15
N PHE A 130 2.22 -14.45 0.07
CA PHE A 130 3.15 -13.43 -0.41
C PHE A 130 4.54 -13.66 0.16
N ALA A 131 4.64 -13.92 1.47
CA ALA A 131 5.92 -14.23 2.11
C ALA A 131 6.56 -15.51 1.55
N ARG A 132 5.76 -16.52 1.22
CA ARG A 132 6.24 -17.77 0.60
C ARG A 132 6.78 -17.55 -0.81
N VAL A 133 6.01 -16.89 -1.68
CA VAL A 133 6.36 -16.79 -3.12
C VAL A 133 7.42 -15.73 -3.43
N LEU A 134 7.56 -14.69 -2.60
CA LEU A 134 8.58 -13.66 -2.79
C LEU A 134 9.98 -14.25 -2.58
N LYS A 135 10.91 -13.90 -3.47
CA LYS A 135 12.36 -14.14 -3.28
C LYS A 135 12.84 -13.47 -1.99
N PRO A 136 13.98 -13.90 -1.41
CA PRO A 136 14.59 -13.20 -0.27
C PRO A 136 14.88 -11.71 -0.55
N SER A 137 15.20 -11.37 -1.80
CA SER A 137 15.38 -9.98 -2.27
C SER A 137 14.10 -9.30 -2.75
N GLY A 138 12.95 -9.99 -2.69
CA GLY A 138 11.69 -9.54 -3.26
C GLY A 138 10.99 -8.47 -2.40
N SER A 139 10.17 -7.66 -3.07
CA SER A 139 9.39 -6.59 -2.44
C SER A 139 7.89 -6.82 -2.58
N LEU A 140 7.14 -6.35 -1.59
CA LEU A 140 5.68 -6.25 -1.59
C LEU A 140 5.30 -4.78 -1.50
N VAL A 141 4.58 -4.27 -2.49
CA VAL A 141 4.09 -2.88 -2.54
C VAL A 141 2.57 -2.91 -2.56
N ILE A 142 1.96 -2.30 -1.54
CA ILE A 142 0.51 -2.24 -1.36
C ILE A 142 0.07 -0.78 -1.37
N ASP A 143 -0.70 -0.36 -2.38
CA ASP A 143 -1.49 0.87 -2.31
C ASP A 143 -2.78 0.61 -1.53
N ILE A 144 -2.99 1.38 -0.47
CA ILE A 144 -4.18 1.28 0.37
C ILE A 144 -4.62 2.67 0.85
N GLY A 145 -5.79 3.08 0.39
CA GLY A 145 -6.43 4.31 0.83
C GLY A 145 -7.07 4.16 2.22
N GLY A 146 -7.13 5.27 2.95
CA GLY A 146 -7.86 5.27 4.22
C GLY A 146 -9.36 5.41 4.05
N ALA A 147 -10.08 5.11 5.13
CA ALA A 147 -11.52 5.17 5.13
C ALA A 147 -12.08 5.72 6.45
N TRP A 148 -13.31 6.20 6.41
CA TRP A 148 -13.99 6.83 7.55
C TRP A 148 -14.88 5.83 8.25
N LYS A 149 -14.97 5.91 9.58
CA LYS A 149 -15.95 5.12 10.33
C LYS A 149 -17.37 5.60 9.98
N PRO A 150 -18.31 4.69 9.67
CA PRO A 150 -19.67 5.06 9.31
C PRO A 150 -20.30 6.00 10.35
N GLY A 151 -20.85 7.13 9.89
CA GLY A 151 -21.52 8.11 10.75
C GLY A 151 -20.61 8.94 11.66
N LEU A 152 -19.29 8.74 11.64
CA LEU A 152 -18.35 9.43 12.52
C LEU A 152 -17.27 10.21 11.74
N PRO A 153 -16.82 11.38 12.23
CA PRO A 153 -15.70 12.13 11.66
C PRO A 153 -14.35 11.56 12.12
N THR A 154 -14.24 10.24 12.26
CA THR A 154 -13.03 9.52 12.68
C THR A 154 -12.62 8.50 11.63
N ARG A 155 -11.31 8.27 11.51
CA ARG A 155 -10.74 7.34 10.53
C ARG A 155 -10.77 5.91 11.05
N SER A 156 -10.94 4.96 10.14
CA SER A 156 -10.60 3.57 10.39
C SER A 156 -9.08 3.40 10.40
N LEU A 157 -8.57 2.53 11.27
CA LEU A 157 -7.14 2.21 11.37
C LEU A 157 -6.75 0.96 10.56
N TYR A 158 -7.69 0.37 9.83
CA TYR A 158 -7.54 -0.93 9.18
C TYR A 158 -6.27 -1.09 8.33
N HIS A 159 -5.84 -0.03 7.61
CA HIS A 159 -4.62 -0.10 6.81
C HIS A 159 -3.33 -0.08 7.63
N TYR A 160 -3.36 0.46 8.85
CA TYR A 160 -2.24 0.43 9.79
C TYR A 160 -2.21 -0.92 10.50
N GLU A 161 -3.39 -1.44 10.87
CA GLU A 161 -3.53 -2.78 11.45
C GLU A 161 -3.07 -3.84 10.44
N LEU A 162 -3.38 -3.68 9.15
CA LEU A 162 -2.85 -4.49 8.06
C LEU A 162 -1.31 -4.46 8.04
N LEU A 163 -0.71 -3.27 8.03
CA LEU A 163 0.74 -3.10 8.05
C LEU A 163 1.38 -3.82 9.25
N ILE A 164 0.82 -3.62 10.44
CA ILE A 164 1.30 -4.26 11.67
C ILE A 164 1.18 -5.78 11.57
N MET A 165 0.07 -6.31 11.06
CA MET A 165 -0.12 -7.74 10.84
C MET A 165 0.92 -8.30 9.87
N LEU A 166 1.14 -7.65 8.73
CA LEU A 166 2.13 -8.10 7.74
C LEU A 166 3.54 -8.15 8.34
N CYS A 167 3.93 -7.15 9.13
CA CYS A 167 5.25 -7.14 9.76
C CYS A 167 5.37 -8.17 10.90
N ARG A 168 4.41 -8.21 11.83
CA ARG A 168 4.53 -9.01 13.06
C ARG A 168 4.15 -10.47 12.87
N MET A 169 3.24 -10.76 11.95
CA MET A 169 2.62 -12.07 11.78
C MET A 169 3.04 -12.76 10.48
N CYS A 170 3.32 -12.01 9.42
CA CYS A 170 3.84 -12.56 8.15
C CYS A 170 5.36 -12.38 7.97
N GLY A 171 6.03 -11.69 8.90
CA GLY A 171 7.50 -11.58 8.92
C GLY A 171 8.08 -10.57 7.93
N PHE A 172 7.26 -9.67 7.37
CA PHE A 172 7.76 -8.62 6.49
C PHE A 172 8.53 -7.52 7.25
N HIS A 173 9.43 -6.85 6.53
CA HIS A 173 10.06 -5.61 6.95
C HIS A 173 9.44 -4.43 6.19
N LEU A 174 8.99 -3.40 6.90
CA LEU A 174 8.68 -2.11 6.29
C LEU A 174 9.98 -1.48 5.79
N ALA A 175 10.19 -1.51 4.48
CA ALA A 175 11.38 -0.92 3.86
C ALA A 175 11.26 0.61 3.86
N GLN A 176 10.10 1.12 3.44
CA GLN A 176 9.76 2.54 3.53
C GLN A 176 8.26 2.76 3.31
N GLU A 177 7.67 3.72 4.01
CA GLU A 177 6.36 4.25 3.70
C GLU A 177 6.42 5.28 2.56
N PHE A 178 5.49 5.13 1.61
CA PHE A 178 5.23 6.10 0.55
C PHE A 178 3.81 6.64 0.70
N PHE A 179 3.57 7.83 0.16
CA PHE A 179 2.27 8.48 0.19
C PHE A 179 1.91 8.91 -1.22
N TRP A 180 0.77 8.45 -1.72
CA TRP A 180 0.25 8.91 -3.00
C TRP A 180 -0.80 9.99 -2.78
N TRP A 181 -0.46 11.23 -3.13
CA TRP A 181 -1.38 12.34 -3.20
C TRP A 181 -2.04 12.42 -4.58
N ASN A 182 -3.36 12.25 -4.59
CA ASN A 182 -4.19 12.47 -5.77
C ASN A 182 -4.86 13.86 -5.70
N PRO A 183 -4.34 14.88 -6.41
CA PRO A 183 -4.91 16.23 -6.39
C PRO A 183 -6.33 16.26 -6.98
N ALA A 184 -6.69 15.32 -7.86
CA ALA A 184 -8.00 15.25 -8.51
C ALA A 184 -9.08 14.53 -7.70
N LYS A 185 -8.75 13.96 -6.53
CA LYS A 185 -9.75 13.28 -5.68
C LYS A 185 -10.88 14.26 -5.33
N LEU A 186 -12.12 13.80 -5.27
CA LEU A 186 -13.23 14.69 -4.87
C LEU A 186 -13.13 15.02 -3.36
N PRO A 187 -13.67 16.16 -2.90
CA PRO A 187 -13.72 16.51 -1.48
C PRO A 187 -14.72 15.61 -0.73
N THR A 188 -14.27 14.39 -0.42
CA THR A 188 -15.06 13.36 0.25
C THR A 188 -14.45 13.00 1.61
N PRO A 189 -15.27 12.55 2.58
CA PRO A 189 -16.74 12.48 2.57
C PRO A 189 -17.39 13.87 2.71
N ALA A 190 -18.39 14.15 1.87
CA ALA A 190 -18.98 15.48 1.74
C ALA A 190 -19.53 16.04 3.07
N GLU A 191 -20.10 15.19 3.92
CA GLU A 191 -20.62 15.57 5.24
C GLU A 191 -19.54 16.22 6.12
N TRP A 192 -18.33 15.66 6.18
CA TRP A 192 -17.27 16.17 7.05
C TRP A 192 -16.45 17.28 6.40
N VAL A 193 -16.30 17.25 5.07
CA VAL A 193 -15.45 18.18 4.31
C VAL A 193 -16.21 19.42 3.83
N ASN A 194 -17.36 19.24 3.17
CA ASN A 194 -18.09 20.34 2.52
C ASN A 194 -19.23 20.91 3.37
N VAL A 195 -19.96 20.03 4.07
CA VAL A 195 -21.14 20.41 4.86
C VAL A 195 -20.71 20.97 6.22
N ARG A 196 -20.12 20.13 7.08
CA ARG A 196 -19.70 20.56 8.43
C ARG A 196 -18.37 21.28 8.47
N ARG A 197 -17.52 21.09 7.45
CA ARG A 197 -16.19 21.72 7.34
C ARG A 197 -15.28 21.49 8.56
N VAL A 198 -15.35 20.29 9.12
CA VAL A 198 -14.57 19.87 10.31
C VAL A 198 -13.37 19.00 9.95
N ARG A 199 -13.21 18.65 8.66
CA ARG A 199 -12.12 17.85 8.12
C ARG A 199 -11.66 18.40 6.78
N VAL A 200 -10.40 18.13 6.44
CA VAL A 200 -9.83 18.44 5.12
C VAL A 200 -10.11 17.31 4.12
N LYS A 201 -9.90 17.62 2.85
CA LYS A 201 -9.97 16.67 1.74
C LYS A 201 -9.04 15.47 1.97
N ASP A 202 -9.60 14.28 1.99
CA ASP A 202 -8.85 13.01 2.13
C ASP A 202 -8.23 12.61 0.78
N ALA A 203 -7.13 13.27 0.41
CA ALA A 203 -6.51 13.14 -0.92
C ALA A 203 -5.32 12.18 -0.99
N VAL A 204 -4.95 11.52 0.11
CA VAL A 204 -3.69 10.76 0.23
C VAL A 204 -3.97 9.29 0.55
N ASN A 205 -3.40 8.39 -0.26
CA ASN A 205 -3.31 6.97 0.06
C ASN A 205 -1.95 6.65 0.68
N CYS A 206 -1.92 5.63 1.53
CA CYS A 206 -0.67 5.08 2.02
C CYS A 206 -0.21 4.00 1.05
N ILE A 207 1.09 3.97 0.78
CA ILE A 207 1.74 2.91 0.02
C ILE A 207 2.77 2.26 0.93
N TRP A 208 2.54 1.00 1.26
CA TRP A 208 3.45 0.24 2.10
C TRP A 208 4.41 -0.52 1.20
N TRP A 209 5.67 -0.07 1.13
CA TRP A 209 6.76 -0.87 0.56
C TRP A 209 7.35 -1.75 1.66
N LEU A 210 6.98 -3.02 1.59
CA LEU A 210 7.41 -4.11 2.44
C LEU A 210 8.44 -4.97 1.70
N SER A 211 9.22 -5.73 2.46
CA SER A 211 10.27 -6.59 1.93
C SER A 211 10.39 -7.87 2.74
N LYS A 212 10.75 -8.98 2.09
CA LYS A 212 10.89 -10.29 2.76
C LYS A 212 12.09 -10.32 3.71
N THR A 213 13.13 -9.54 3.41
CA THR A 213 14.32 -9.36 4.25
C THR A 213 14.64 -7.88 4.37
N PRO A 214 15.48 -7.44 5.32
CA PRO A 214 15.89 -6.04 5.44
C PRO A 214 16.63 -5.46 4.22
N PHE A 215 17.03 -6.31 3.26
CA PHE A 215 17.85 -5.93 2.11
C PHE A 215 17.18 -6.35 0.78
N PRO A 216 16.04 -5.74 0.43
CA PRO A 216 15.41 -6.01 -0.86
C PRO A 216 16.27 -5.50 -2.03
N LYS A 217 16.01 -6.05 -3.21
CA LYS A 217 16.51 -5.51 -4.48
C LYS A 217 15.93 -4.12 -4.70
N VAL A 218 16.78 -3.10 -4.83
CA VAL A 218 16.35 -1.72 -5.05
C VAL A 218 17.43 -0.88 -5.72
N SER A 219 17.02 0.07 -6.57
CA SER A 219 17.89 1.14 -7.04
C SER A 219 17.10 2.43 -7.29
N ASN A 220 17.26 3.41 -6.41
CA ASN A 220 16.66 4.75 -6.58
C ASN A 220 17.23 5.53 -7.78
N ARG A 221 18.39 5.10 -8.32
CA ARG A 221 18.98 5.66 -9.54
C ARG A 221 18.08 5.47 -10.77
N ARG A 222 17.15 4.50 -10.71
CA ARG A 222 16.23 4.21 -11.80
C ARG A 222 14.99 5.11 -11.81
N ILE A 223 14.79 5.93 -10.78
CA ILE A 223 13.60 6.79 -10.62
C ILE A 223 13.99 8.24 -10.31
N LEU A 224 15.16 8.69 -10.79
CA LEU A 224 15.60 10.06 -10.59
C LEU A 224 14.65 11.04 -11.29
N GLN A 225 14.42 12.18 -10.66
CA GLN A 225 13.65 13.30 -11.19
C GLN A 225 14.59 14.34 -11.80
N PRO A 226 14.13 15.15 -12.77
CA PRO A 226 14.89 16.29 -13.24
C PRO A 226 15.33 17.19 -12.09
N TYR A 227 16.52 17.78 -12.19
CA TYR A 227 16.96 18.77 -11.22
C TYR A 227 16.06 20.00 -11.23
N SER A 228 15.88 20.61 -10.06
CA SER A 228 15.31 21.95 -9.97
C SER A 228 16.21 22.99 -10.63
N ASP A 229 15.66 24.13 -11.05
CA ASP A 229 16.46 25.19 -11.66
C ASP A 229 17.55 25.70 -10.72
N SER A 230 17.27 25.80 -9.41
CA SER A 230 18.27 26.15 -8.41
C SER A 230 19.43 25.13 -8.34
N MET A 231 19.14 23.85 -8.54
CA MET A 231 20.19 22.81 -8.56
C MET A 231 20.97 22.86 -9.89
N LYS A 232 20.31 23.11 -11.01
CA LYS A 232 21.00 23.34 -12.30
C LYS A 232 21.94 24.56 -12.20
N ASP A 233 21.49 25.64 -11.58
CA ASP A 233 22.30 26.84 -11.33
C ASP A 233 23.47 26.56 -10.40
N LEU A 234 23.28 25.75 -9.35
CA LEU A 234 24.35 25.33 -8.44
C LEU A 234 25.40 24.49 -9.18
N LEU A 235 24.98 23.56 -10.03
CA LEU A 235 25.88 22.74 -10.85
C LEU A 235 26.66 23.59 -11.86
N LYS A 236 26.02 24.63 -12.44
CA LYS A 236 26.65 25.54 -13.40
C LYS A 236 27.65 26.48 -12.74
N ASN A 237 27.28 27.08 -11.61
CA ASN A 237 28.06 28.16 -10.98
C ASN A 237 29.03 27.66 -9.90
N GLY A 238 28.93 26.38 -9.52
CA GLY A 238 29.66 25.80 -8.41
C GLY A 238 29.07 26.20 -7.06
N TYR A 239 29.30 25.36 -6.06
CA TYR A 239 28.89 25.62 -4.69
C TYR A 239 30.08 26.00 -3.83
N LYS A 240 30.07 27.23 -3.26
CA LYS A 240 31.00 27.60 -2.19
C LYS A 240 30.39 27.18 -0.86
N ALA A 241 31.03 26.23 -0.20
CA ALA A 241 30.63 25.78 1.14
C ALA A 241 30.55 26.99 2.08
N LYS A 242 29.39 27.14 2.73
CA LYS A 242 29.18 28.11 3.80
C LYS A 242 28.66 27.36 5.00
N VAL A 243 29.20 27.66 6.17
CA VAL A 243 28.68 27.17 7.45
C VAL A 243 27.28 27.76 7.62
N ARG A 244 26.26 26.89 7.74
CA ARG A 244 24.91 27.35 8.07
C ARG A 244 24.86 27.79 9.54
N PRO A 245 23.93 28.67 9.92
CA PRO A 245 23.68 29.01 11.32
C PRO A 245 23.41 27.79 12.23
N SER A 246 22.97 26.66 11.63
CA SER A 246 22.73 25.39 12.32
C SER A 246 23.98 24.53 12.55
N GLY A 247 25.17 24.99 12.18
CA GLY A 247 26.44 24.28 12.40
C GLY A 247 26.70 23.07 11.49
N HIS A 248 25.79 22.72 10.59
CA HIS A 248 26.02 21.65 9.60
C HIS A 248 26.99 22.12 8.51
N ASP A 249 28.14 21.44 8.41
CA ASP A 249 29.12 21.63 7.35
C ASP A 249 28.66 20.91 6.06
N ILE A 250 28.44 21.69 5.02
CA ILE A 250 27.98 21.18 3.73
C ILE A 250 29.23 20.86 2.90
N SER A 251 29.54 19.57 2.80
CA SER A 251 30.68 19.07 2.02
C SER A 251 30.69 19.61 0.57
N THR A 252 31.84 19.69 -0.09
CA THR A 252 31.94 20.12 -1.50
C THR A 252 31.28 19.16 -2.51
N LYS A 253 30.72 18.04 -2.05
CA LYS A 253 30.18 16.95 -2.87
C LYS A 253 28.87 17.28 -3.60
N PHE A 254 28.24 18.43 -3.33
CA PHE A 254 27.01 18.87 -4.00
C PHE A 254 27.22 19.28 -5.47
N GLN A 255 28.47 19.41 -5.92
CA GLN A 255 28.78 19.76 -7.31
C GLN A 255 28.76 18.56 -8.26
N ARG A 256 28.62 17.33 -7.75
CA ARG A 256 28.57 16.14 -8.60
C ARG A 256 27.19 16.01 -9.24
N ASN A 257 27.14 16.08 -10.57
CA ASN A 257 25.96 15.71 -11.34
C ASN A 257 25.78 14.18 -11.29
N ASN A 258 24.63 13.73 -10.78
CA ASN A 258 24.26 12.31 -10.65
C ASN A 258 23.14 11.91 -11.62
N GLY A 259 22.83 12.73 -12.63
CA GLY A 259 21.80 12.48 -13.64
C GLY A 259 20.39 12.90 -13.23
N GLY A 260 20.18 13.30 -11.98
CA GLY A 260 18.89 13.78 -11.47
C GLY A 260 18.83 13.83 -9.94
N ALA A 261 17.70 14.29 -9.42
CA ALA A 261 17.39 14.34 -8.00
C ALA A 261 16.71 13.04 -7.55
N ILE A 262 17.04 12.59 -6.33
CA ILE A 262 16.34 11.46 -5.71
C ILE A 262 14.92 11.94 -5.34
N PRO A 263 13.85 11.22 -5.74
CA PRO A 263 12.48 11.61 -5.43
C PRO A 263 12.18 11.48 -3.93
N PRO A 264 11.23 12.27 -3.39
CA PRO A 264 10.71 12.07 -2.03
C PRO A 264 9.78 10.86 -1.98
N ASN A 265 9.41 10.45 -0.76
CA ASN A 265 8.40 9.41 -0.54
C ASN A 265 6.94 9.92 -0.67
N LEU A 266 6.74 11.16 -1.13
CA LEU A 266 5.43 11.70 -1.51
C LEU A 266 5.31 11.72 -3.03
N ILE A 267 4.38 10.93 -3.55
CA ILE A 267 4.08 10.77 -4.97
C ILE A 267 2.85 11.62 -5.30
N ALA A 268 3.01 12.63 -6.17
CA ALA A 268 1.92 13.49 -6.59
C ALA A 268 1.46 13.08 -8.00
N ILE A 269 0.36 12.33 -8.11
CA ILE A 269 -0.17 11.86 -9.40
C ILE A 269 -1.69 12.03 -9.38
N ALA A 270 -2.23 12.74 -10.37
CA ALA A 270 -3.68 12.85 -10.56
C ALA A 270 -4.24 11.58 -11.19
N ASN A 271 -5.37 11.09 -10.68
CA ASN A 271 -6.11 10.00 -11.31
C ASN A 271 -7.25 10.58 -12.16
N THR A 272 -6.96 10.99 -13.39
CA THR A 272 -7.88 11.73 -14.27
C THR A 272 -8.12 11.06 -15.62
N GLU A 273 -7.57 9.87 -15.85
CA GLU A 273 -7.76 9.17 -17.12
C GLU A 273 -9.21 8.66 -17.25
N SER A 274 -9.96 9.22 -18.19
CA SER A 274 -11.37 8.87 -18.46
C SER A 274 -11.64 8.48 -19.92
N ASN A 275 -10.64 8.65 -20.79
CA ASN A 275 -10.76 8.46 -22.24
C ASN A 275 -9.62 7.62 -22.84
N GLY A 276 -8.88 6.88 -22.01
CA GLY A 276 -7.82 5.98 -22.47
C GLY A 276 -8.34 4.80 -23.29
N ALA A 277 -7.42 3.99 -23.80
CA ALA A 277 -7.75 2.80 -24.60
C ALA A 277 -8.69 1.85 -23.82
N TYR A 278 -8.39 1.65 -22.54
CA TYR A 278 -9.20 0.83 -21.63
C TYR A 278 -10.66 1.32 -21.54
N GLN A 279 -10.88 2.61 -21.25
CA GLN A 279 -12.23 3.13 -21.07
C GLN A 279 -13.03 3.08 -22.38
N ARG A 280 -12.39 3.37 -23.53
CA ARG A 280 -13.03 3.21 -24.84
C ARG A 280 -13.43 1.76 -25.09
N TYR A 281 -12.52 0.81 -24.87
CA TYR A 281 -12.79 -0.61 -25.03
C TYR A 281 -13.95 -1.09 -24.14
N CYS A 282 -13.98 -0.69 -22.86
CA CYS A 282 -15.07 -1.04 -21.96
C CYS A 282 -16.42 -0.49 -22.48
N ARG A 283 -16.47 0.77 -22.91
CA ARG A 283 -17.70 1.37 -23.46
C ARG A 283 -18.18 0.69 -24.74
N GLU A 284 -17.26 0.38 -25.66
CA GLU A 284 -17.57 -0.27 -26.94
C GLU A 284 -18.09 -1.71 -26.75
N ASN A 285 -17.65 -2.39 -25.69
CA ASN A 285 -18.04 -3.76 -25.39
C ASN A 285 -19.13 -3.87 -24.30
N GLY A 286 -19.67 -2.75 -23.82
CA GLY A 286 -20.71 -2.74 -22.77
C GLY A 286 -20.23 -3.28 -21.42
N LEU A 287 -18.94 -3.18 -21.12
CA LEU A 287 -18.33 -3.67 -19.88
C LEU A 287 -18.23 -2.55 -18.84
N PRO A 288 -18.36 -2.86 -17.52
CA PRO A 288 -18.15 -1.88 -16.47
C PRO A 288 -16.67 -1.46 -16.39
N GLU A 289 -16.43 -0.16 -16.31
CA GLU A 289 -15.10 0.36 -15.96
C GLU A 289 -14.79 0.05 -14.49
N HIS A 290 -13.58 -0.41 -14.22
CA HIS A 290 -13.14 -0.72 -12.85
C HIS A 290 -13.12 0.57 -12.02
N PRO A 291 -13.84 0.63 -10.89
CA PRO A 291 -14.14 1.90 -10.21
C PRO A 291 -12.96 2.52 -9.47
N ALA A 292 -11.91 1.72 -9.20
CA ALA A 292 -10.78 2.12 -8.36
C ALA A 292 -9.44 1.69 -8.98
N ARG A 293 -9.15 2.16 -10.21
CA ARG A 293 -7.85 1.96 -10.86
C ARG A 293 -6.82 2.96 -10.32
N PHE A 294 -5.59 2.56 -10.04
CA PHE A 294 -4.49 3.51 -9.90
C PHE A 294 -3.95 3.93 -11.28
N PRO A 295 -3.34 5.12 -11.41
CA PRO A 295 -2.68 5.55 -12.64
C PRO A 295 -1.43 4.71 -12.93
N ALA A 296 -1.13 4.43 -14.20
CA ALA A 296 -0.02 3.56 -14.63
C ALA A 296 1.37 4.03 -14.14
N SER A 297 1.55 5.34 -13.96
CA SER A 297 2.80 5.92 -13.44
C SER A 297 3.11 5.48 -12.01
N LEU A 298 2.11 5.06 -11.23
CA LEU A 298 2.29 4.58 -9.87
C LEU A 298 3.01 3.21 -9.81
N PRO A 299 2.47 2.11 -10.38
CA PRO A 299 3.20 0.83 -10.45
C PRO A 299 4.50 0.97 -11.26
N ALA A 300 4.55 1.84 -12.28
CA ALA A 300 5.75 2.05 -13.08
C ALA A 300 6.96 2.50 -12.23
N MET A 301 6.75 3.39 -11.25
CA MET A 301 7.81 3.82 -10.34
C MET A 301 8.38 2.62 -9.56
N PHE A 302 7.52 1.78 -8.99
CA PHE A 302 7.94 0.65 -8.16
C PHE A 302 8.53 -0.49 -8.98
N ILE A 303 7.94 -0.86 -10.12
CA ILE A 303 8.49 -1.86 -11.03
C ILE A 303 9.89 -1.42 -11.46
N ARG A 304 10.07 -0.17 -11.88
CA ARG A 304 11.36 0.37 -12.29
C ARG A 304 12.37 0.43 -11.13
N MET A 305 11.92 0.79 -9.92
CA MET A 305 12.80 0.89 -8.75
C MET A 305 13.24 -0.46 -8.20
N LEU A 306 12.36 -1.48 -8.22
CA LEU A 306 12.50 -2.72 -7.45
C LEU A 306 12.83 -3.96 -8.28
N THR A 307 12.76 -3.87 -9.62
CA THR A 307 12.99 -5.01 -10.52
C THR A 307 13.98 -4.68 -11.64
N ASP A 308 14.49 -5.72 -12.32
CA ASP A 308 15.22 -5.68 -13.59
C ASP A 308 14.40 -6.34 -14.71
N LYS A 309 14.84 -6.15 -15.97
CA LYS A 309 14.24 -6.85 -17.11
C LYS A 309 14.28 -8.36 -16.88
N GLY A 310 13.18 -9.05 -17.21
CA GLY A 310 12.99 -10.49 -17.01
C GLY A 310 12.57 -10.91 -15.59
N ASP A 311 12.58 -10.01 -14.61
CA ASP A 311 12.05 -10.30 -13.28
C ASP A 311 10.55 -10.59 -13.31
N PHE A 312 10.04 -11.26 -12.27
CA PHE A 312 8.64 -11.67 -12.19
C PHE A 312 7.82 -10.78 -11.25
N VAL A 313 6.81 -10.10 -11.81
CA VAL A 313 5.90 -9.18 -11.13
C VAL A 313 4.51 -9.82 -10.98
N VAL A 314 3.94 -9.78 -9.78
CA VAL A 314 2.62 -10.37 -9.51
C VAL A 314 1.66 -9.32 -8.97
N ASP A 315 0.42 -9.33 -9.48
CA ASP A 315 -0.70 -8.59 -8.91
C ASP A 315 -1.86 -9.55 -8.55
N PRO A 316 -2.05 -9.89 -7.27
CA PRO A 316 -3.11 -10.79 -6.81
C PRO A 316 -4.50 -10.16 -6.81
N PHE A 317 -4.62 -8.86 -7.07
CA PHE A 317 -5.88 -8.11 -7.15
C PHE A 317 -5.89 -7.26 -8.43
N GLY A 318 -5.73 -7.95 -9.56
CA GLY A 318 -5.35 -7.35 -10.84
C GLY A 318 -6.35 -6.34 -11.41
N GLY A 319 -7.64 -6.45 -11.11
CA GLY A 319 -8.69 -5.56 -11.63
C GLY A 319 -8.56 -5.37 -13.14
N SER A 320 -8.33 -4.12 -13.56
CA SER A 320 -8.10 -3.76 -14.97
C SER A 320 -6.73 -4.13 -15.55
N CYS A 321 -5.87 -4.85 -14.82
CA CYS A 321 -4.53 -5.29 -15.25
C CYS A 321 -3.51 -4.17 -15.55
N VAL A 322 -3.57 -3.03 -14.84
CA VAL A 322 -2.59 -1.94 -15.02
C VAL A 322 -1.17 -2.41 -14.68
N THR A 323 -1.00 -3.16 -13.58
CA THR A 323 0.31 -3.71 -13.17
C THR A 323 0.91 -4.59 -14.26
N GLY A 324 0.11 -5.48 -14.85
CA GLY A 324 0.56 -6.38 -15.93
C GLY A 324 0.94 -5.63 -17.19
N SER A 325 0.11 -4.68 -17.63
CA SER A 325 0.40 -3.80 -18.78
C SER A 325 1.72 -3.03 -18.62
N VAL A 326 1.95 -2.43 -17.45
CA VAL A 326 3.20 -1.70 -17.17
C VAL A 326 4.40 -2.65 -17.06
N ALA A 327 4.23 -3.84 -16.49
CA ALA A 327 5.28 -4.85 -16.39
C ALA A 327 5.70 -5.36 -17.78
N GLU A 328 4.75 -5.66 -18.67
CA GLU A 328 5.00 -6.06 -20.06
C GLU A 328 5.86 -5.02 -20.79
N GLN A 329 5.47 -3.75 -20.73
CA GLN A 329 6.17 -2.64 -21.40
C GLN A 329 7.59 -2.46 -20.86
N MET A 330 7.80 -2.77 -19.57
CA MET A 330 9.12 -2.75 -18.96
C MET A 330 9.87 -4.08 -19.17
N GLU A 331 9.40 -5.00 -20.00
CA GLU A 331 10.02 -6.30 -20.27
C GLU A 331 10.19 -7.14 -18.99
N ARG A 332 9.19 -7.15 -18.10
CA ARG A 332 9.12 -8.04 -16.94
C ARG A 332 8.13 -9.15 -17.23
N ASN A 333 8.40 -10.34 -16.68
CA ASN A 333 7.40 -11.38 -16.63
C ASN A 333 6.30 -10.96 -15.66
N TRP A 334 5.04 -11.26 -15.94
CA TRP A 334 3.96 -10.86 -15.04
C TRP A 334 2.79 -11.84 -14.92
N LEU A 335 2.11 -11.77 -13.79
CA LEU A 335 0.89 -12.50 -13.50
C LEU A 335 -0.09 -11.58 -12.78
N CYS A 336 -1.31 -11.48 -13.30
CA CYS A 336 -2.43 -10.86 -12.61
C CYS A 336 -3.52 -11.90 -12.31
N CYS A 337 -4.14 -11.80 -11.15
CA CYS A 337 -5.31 -12.59 -10.80
C CYS A 337 -6.47 -11.66 -10.43
N GLU A 338 -7.66 -11.96 -10.91
CA GLU A 338 -8.87 -11.19 -10.63
C GLU A 338 -10.07 -12.14 -10.51
N LEU A 339 -10.95 -11.88 -9.53
CA LEU A 339 -12.12 -12.70 -9.26
C LEU A 339 -13.28 -12.38 -10.20
N ASP A 340 -13.42 -11.10 -10.58
CA ASP A 340 -14.50 -10.62 -11.42
C ASP A 340 -14.18 -10.78 -12.92
N LEU A 341 -14.97 -11.63 -13.59
CA LEU A 341 -14.82 -11.90 -15.02
C LEU A 341 -14.98 -10.64 -15.87
N GLU A 342 -15.87 -9.71 -15.50
CA GLU A 342 -16.11 -8.49 -16.29
C GLU A 342 -14.89 -7.56 -16.27
N TYR A 343 -14.19 -7.47 -15.13
CA TYR A 343 -12.94 -6.70 -15.03
C TYR A 343 -11.80 -7.33 -15.82
N VAL A 344 -11.72 -8.67 -15.82
CA VAL A 344 -10.75 -9.40 -16.63
C VAL A 344 -11.02 -9.24 -18.13
N GLU A 345 -12.29 -9.27 -18.56
CA GLU A 345 -12.66 -8.99 -19.94
C GLU A 345 -12.32 -7.55 -20.33
N GLY A 346 -12.55 -6.58 -19.42
CA GLY A 346 -12.15 -5.19 -19.61
C GLY A 346 -10.63 -5.00 -19.72
N ALA A 347 -9.83 -5.84 -19.06
CA ALA A 347 -8.37 -5.77 -19.11
C ALA A 347 -7.79 -6.01 -20.52
N LYS A 348 -8.54 -6.65 -21.43
CA LYS A 348 -8.15 -6.78 -22.85
C LYS A 348 -8.07 -5.42 -23.56
N GLY A 349 -8.73 -4.40 -23.03
CA GLY A 349 -8.64 -3.02 -23.50
C GLY A 349 -7.39 -2.26 -23.05
N GLN A 350 -6.53 -2.86 -22.21
CA GLN A 350 -5.27 -2.23 -21.84
C GLN A 350 -4.30 -2.19 -23.02
N SER A 351 -3.54 -1.10 -23.12
CA SER A 351 -2.43 -1.06 -24.05
C SER A 351 -1.25 -1.83 -23.47
N PHE A 352 -0.80 -2.86 -24.16
CA PHE A 352 0.45 -3.55 -23.86
C PHE A 352 1.64 -2.94 -24.63
N ASP A 353 1.36 -1.96 -25.49
CA ASP A 353 2.33 -1.12 -26.18
C ASP A 353 2.30 0.31 -25.59
N PHE A 354 3.45 0.87 -25.20
CA PHE A 354 3.59 2.28 -24.80
C PHE A 354 4.59 2.98 -25.70
N SER A 355 4.30 4.21 -26.13
CA SER A 355 5.34 5.16 -26.56
C SER A 355 5.91 5.87 -25.33
N GLU A 356 7.23 6.09 -25.29
CA GLU A 356 7.94 6.65 -24.12
C GLU A 356 7.50 8.07 -23.70
N GLU A 357 6.62 8.72 -24.48
CA GLU A 357 6.31 10.15 -24.37
C GLU A 357 5.48 10.55 -23.13
N GLU A 358 4.77 9.63 -22.46
CA GLU A 358 3.84 10.00 -21.37
C GLU A 358 4.44 10.02 -19.96
N THR A 359 5.76 9.81 -19.80
CA THR A 359 6.38 9.64 -18.46
C THR A 359 7.12 10.88 -17.93
N GLU A 360 6.64 12.10 -18.23
CA GLU A 360 7.13 13.28 -17.52
C GLU A 360 6.63 13.24 -16.06
N TYR A 361 7.50 12.72 -15.18
CA TYR A 361 7.28 12.66 -13.75
C TYR A 361 7.41 14.07 -13.17
N ASP A 362 6.39 14.91 -13.38
CA ASP A 362 6.38 16.29 -12.91
C ASP A 362 5.92 16.39 -11.44
N SER A 363 6.67 15.75 -10.55
CA SER A 363 6.54 15.97 -9.10
C SER A 363 6.94 17.39 -8.70
N GLY A 364 7.80 18.04 -9.49
CA GLY A 364 8.43 19.32 -9.19
C GLY A 364 7.50 20.51 -9.36
N ALA A 365 6.71 20.55 -10.43
CA ALA A 365 5.80 21.66 -10.67
C ALA A 365 4.51 21.56 -9.86
N VAL A 366 3.96 20.35 -9.60
CA VAL A 366 2.68 20.22 -8.90
C VAL A 366 2.80 20.61 -7.41
N LEU A 367 3.85 20.15 -6.70
CA LEU A 367 4.12 20.58 -5.33
C LEU A 367 4.57 22.05 -5.27
N GLY A 368 5.43 22.47 -6.21
CA GLY A 368 5.94 23.83 -6.28
C GLY A 368 4.86 24.87 -6.56
N HIS A 369 3.96 24.63 -7.52
CA HIS A 369 2.84 25.54 -7.83
C HIS A 369 1.75 25.53 -6.76
N TYR A 370 1.42 24.37 -6.18
CA TYR A 370 0.34 24.28 -5.19
C TYR A 370 0.72 24.97 -3.88
N PHE A 371 1.97 24.82 -3.40
CA PHE A 371 2.44 25.52 -2.20
C PHE A 371 2.78 26.99 -2.48
N ARG A 372 3.29 27.38 -3.66
CA ARG A 372 3.51 28.81 -3.99
C ARG A 372 2.22 29.61 -4.12
N ARG A 373 1.11 29.00 -4.55
CA ARG A 373 -0.21 29.67 -4.62
C ARG A 373 -1.00 29.66 -3.31
N ASN A 374 -0.70 28.74 -2.40
CA ASN A 374 -1.45 28.56 -1.14
C ASN A 374 -0.61 28.78 0.13
N VAL A 375 0.46 29.57 0.06
CA VAL A 375 0.98 30.20 1.29
C VAL A 375 -0.14 31.12 1.78
N ILE A 376 -0.83 30.68 2.82
CA ILE A 376 -1.71 31.56 3.59
C ILE A 376 -0.82 32.68 4.05
N ASP A 377 -1.03 33.88 3.51
CA ASP A 377 -0.53 35.09 4.12
C ASP A 377 -1.20 35.16 5.50
N LEU A 378 -0.47 34.76 6.53
CA LEU A 378 -0.91 34.88 7.91
C LEU A 378 -0.79 36.35 8.29
N SER A 379 -1.59 37.22 7.64
CA SER A 379 -1.78 38.58 8.13
C SER A 379 -2.62 38.52 9.42
N PRO A 380 -2.28 39.34 10.43
CA PRO A 380 -2.91 39.28 11.74
C PRO A 380 -4.25 40.04 11.77
N ASP A 381 -5.22 39.65 10.95
CA ASP A 381 -6.57 40.26 10.94
C ASP A 381 -7.66 39.29 11.41
N CYS A 382 -7.40 38.59 12.51
CA CYS A 382 -8.43 37.91 13.29
C CYS A 382 -8.30 38.29 14.77
N ALA A 383 -8.54 39.57 15.04
CA ALA A 383 -8.88 40.07 16.36
C ALA A 383 -9.94 41.17 16.21
N SER A 384 -11.21 40.76 16.13
CA SER A 384 -12.38 41.56 16.53
C SER A 384 -13.60 40.66 16.64
#